data_AF-A0A2W5E2F7-F1
#
_entry.id   AF-A0A2W5E2F7-F1
#
_cell.length_a   1.000
_cell.length_b   1.000
_cell.length_c   1.000
_cell.angle_alpha   90.00
_cell.angle_beta   90.00
_cell.angle_gamma   90.00
#
_symmetry.space_group_name_H-M   'P 1'
#
loop_
_entity.id
_entity.type
_entity.pdbx_description
1 polymer ?
#
loop_
_entity_poly.entity_id
_entity_poly.type
_entity_poly.pdbx_seq_one_letter_code
_entity_poly.pdbx_strand_id
1 'polypeptide(L)'
;MPSTALSRHELTRRREQLRDLQQYLDVLEADHDGLRAKLLGFRQRYLETLGPLMRELDDLEAQLQQATVVLFEALKREGVDAPRPAAPHSKTWPEIPALPEATPLPPEPTGPTTDLPPPSLKTLYRRAAMRFHPDLAAPGPDRALREQQMAAVNDAYAAQDRKQLERMLLADGELPEKVIGGPADAVRAWMGLCEHLVQGRIRVVRAQIAWLQTQQMHELRIAVERAEKGGMRPLDIMAARLRAQIVERRQELYIGERIQGDAQRAAEFLRKRYQRLTGLGLQ
;
A
#
# COMPACT_ATOMS: atom_id res chain seq x y z
N MET A 1 -35.17 -26.36 1.60
CA MET A 1 -34.02 -25.45 1.69
C MET A 1 -33.18 -25.91 2.88
N PRO A 2 -31.94 -26.39 2.68
CA PRO A 2 -31.13 -26.86 3.79
C PRO A 2 -30.89 -25.69 4.75
N SER A 3 -31.05 -25.95 6.05
CA SER A 3 -30.90 -24.98 7.12
C SER A 3 -29.49 -24.37 7.06
N THR A 4 -29.41 -23.08 6.72
CA THR A 4 -28.22 -22.22 6.76
C THR A 4 -27.87 -21.82 8.20
N ALA A 5 -28.03 -22.73 9.15
CA ALA A 5 -27.55 -22.56 10.51
C ALA A 5 -26.07 -22.93 10.53
N LEU A 6 -25.17 -21.92 10.57
CA LEU A 6 -23.77 -22.19 10.85
C LEU A 6 -23.67 -22.74 12.26
N SER A 7 -23.21 -23.97 12.39
CA SER A 7 -23.00 -24.58 13.70
C SER A 7 -21.98 -23.75 14.51
N ARG A 8 -22.12 -23.74 15.84
CA ARG A 8 -21.12 -23.17 16.75
C ARG A 8 -19.70 -23.69 16.46
N HIS A 9 -19.59 -24.94 16.01
CA HIS A 9 -18.32 -25.53 15.60
C HIS A 9 -17.75 -24.89 14.33
N GLU A 10 -18.59 -24.61 13.32
CA GLU A 10 -18.18 -23.95 12.08
C GLU A 10 -17.77 -22.49 12.31
N LEU A 11 -18.49 -21.76 13.17
CA LEU A 11 -18.11 -20.41 13.60
C LEU A 11 -16.75 -20.40 14.30
N THR A 12 -16.51 -21.37 15.18
CA THR A 12 -15.21 -21.51 15.89
C THR A 12 -14.09 -21.76 14.89
N ARG A 13 -14.28 -22.69 13.96
CA ARG A 13 -13.31 -23.00 12.91
C ARG A 13 -12.99 -21.78 12.03
N ARG A 14 -14.00 -20.99 11.62
CA ARG A 14 -13.76 -19.80 10.81
C ARG A 14 -13.03 -18.70 11.57
N ARG A 15 -13.28 -18.54 12.87
CA ARG A 15 -12.52 -17.62 13.72
C ARG A 15 -11.04 -18.03 13.81
N GLU A 16 -10.77 -19.32 13.96
CA GLU A 16 -9.40 -19.85 13.91
C GLU A 16 -8.74 -19.55 12.55
N GLN A 17 -9.42 -19.84 11.44
CA GLN A 17 -8.92 -19.54 10.10
C GLN A 17 -8.63 -18.05 9.89
N LEU A 18 -9.53 -17.16 10.36
CA LEU A 18 -9.32 -15.72 10.28
C LEU A 18 -8.13 -15.27 11.15
N ARG A 19 -7.90 -15.92 12.30
CA ARG A 19 -6.73 -15.66 13.14
C ARG A 19 -5.44 -16.11 12.46
N ASP A 20 -5.43 -17.28 11.83
CA ASP A 20 -4.27 -17.79 11.09
C ASP A 20 -3.94 -16.87 9.90
N LEU A 21 -4.97 -16.37 9.19
CA LEU A 21 -4.78 -15.39 8.11
C LEU A 21 -4.19 -14.07 8.60
N GLN A 22 -4.62 -13.58 9.77
CA GLN A 22 -4.05 -12.37 10.38
C GLN A 22 -2.59 -12.58 10.79
N GLN A 23 -2.26 -13.70 11.45
CA GLN A 23 -0.88 -14.02 11.80
C GLN A 23 0.01 -14.14 10.57
N TYR A 24 -0.50 -14.75 9.50
CA TYR A 24 0.22 -14.83 8.23
C TYR A 24 0.45 -13.45 7.61
N LEU A 25 -0.55 -12.56 7.68
CA LEU A 25 -0.41 -11.17 7.25
C LEU A 25 0.66 -10.44 8.07
N ASP A 26 0.66 -10.57 9.39
CA ASP A 26 1.64 -9.94 10.28
C ASP A 26 3.08 -10.32 9.90
N VAL A 27 3.31 -11.61 9.60
CA VAL A 27 4.61 -12.10 9.12
C VAL A 27 5.00 -11.45 7.79
N LEU A 28 4.07 -11.37 6.84
CA LEU A 28 4.34 -10.72 5.55
C LEU A 28 4.62 -9.23 5.68
N GLU A 29 3.92 -8.51 6.56
CA GLU A 29 4.17 -7.09 6.80
C GLU A 29 5.54 -6.88 7.45
N ALA A 30 5.92 -7.72 8.41
CA ALA A 30 7.25 -7.70 9.00
C ALA A 30 8.35 -8.01 7.96
N ASP A 31 8.12 -8.98 7.06
CA ASP A 31 9.04 -9.29 5.96
C ASP A 31 9.21 -8.10 5.00
N HIS A 32 8.11 -7.44 4.64
CA HIS A 32 8.13 -6.22 3.83
C HIS A 32 8.97 -5.13 4.52
N ASP A 33 8.70 -4.84 5.79
CA ASP A 33 9.36 -3.76 6.52
C ASP A 33 10.85 -4.05 6.70
N GLY A 34 11.20 -5.30 7.00
CA GLY A 34 12.59 -5.75 7.06
C GLY A 34 13.30 -5.62 5.71
N LEU A 35 12.65 -5.98 4.60
CA LEU A 35 13.20 -5.83 3.25
C LEU A 35 13.41 -4.36 2.90
N ARG A 36 12.41 -3.52 3.16
CA ARG A 36 12.45 -2.08 2.91
C ARG A 36 13.55 -1.40 3.73
N ALA A 37 13.66 -1.72 5.02
CA ALA A 37 14.71 -1.19 5.90
C ALA A 37 16.11 -1.55 5.40
N LYS A 38 16.35 -2.81 5.01
CA LYS A 38 17.62 -3.25 4.42
C LYS A 38 17.95 -2.50 3.13
N LEU A 39 16.95 -2.31 2.27
CA LEU A 39 17.13 -1.59 1.00
C LEU A 39 17.47 -0.12 1.22
N LEU A 40 16.74 0.57 2.12
CA LEU A 40 16.98 1.97 2.45
C LEU A 40 18.34 2.17 3.15
N GLY A 41 18.68 1.31 4.10
CA GLY A 41 19.99 1.36 4.77
C GLY A 41 21.14 1.15 3.79
N PHE A 42 21.00 0.22 2.83
CA PHE A 42 21.99 0.07 1.78
C PHE A 42 22.06 1.28 0.85
N ARG A 43 20.91 1.84 0.43
CA ARG A 43 20.86 3.07 -0.39
C ARG A 43 21.58 4.23 0.31
N GLN A 44 21.37 4.40 1.61
CA GLN A 44 22.06 5.41 2.40
C GLN A 44 23.58 5.18 2.37
N ARG A 45 24.04 3.96 2.72
CA ARG A 45 25.47 3.60 2.68
C ARG A 45 26.10 3.84 1.31
N TYR A 46 25.38 3.48 0.24
CA TYR A 46 25.79 3.69 -1.13
C TYR A 46 25.95 5.17 -1.46
N LEU A 47 24.97 6.01 -1.09
CA LEU A 47 25.00 7.45 -1.36
C LEU A 47 26.03 8.18 -0.49
N GLU A 48 26.26 7.76 0.75
CA GLU A 48 27.32 8.32 1.59
C GLU A 48 28.70 8.02 1.00
N THR A 49 28.91 6.81 0.48
CA THR A 49 30.21 6.38 -0.05
C THR A 49 30.47 6.94 -1.45
N LEU A 50 29.47 6.91 -2.34
CA LEU A 50 29.64 7.21 -3.76
C LEU A 50 28.98 8.52 -4.18
N GLY A 51 27.99 9.03 -3.44
CA GLY A 51 27.21 10.21 -3.80
C GLY A 51 28.05 11.46 -4.06
N PRO A 52 29.06 11.81 -3.22
CA PRO A 52 29.94 12.94 -3.50
C PRO A 52 30.70 12.79 -4.83
N LEU A 53 31.23 11.58 -5.09
CA LEU A 53 31.98 11.28 -6.33
C LEU A 53 31.06 11.28 -7.56
N MET A 54 29.85 10.74 -7.44
CA MET A 54 28.87 10.75 -8.52
C MET A 54 28.46 12.18 -8.86
N ARG A 55 28.20 13.03 -7.85
CA ARG A 55 27.86 14.44 -8.08
C ARG A 55 29.00 15.20 -8.75
N GLU A 56 30.23 15.00 -8.27
CA GLU A 56 31.40 15.63 -8.88
C GLU A 56 31.56 15.20 -10.35
N LEU A 57 31.36 13.91 -10.63
CA LEU A 57 31.39 13.40 -12.00
C LEU A 57 30.27 14.01 -12.86
N ASP A 58 29.05 14.11 -12.34
CA ASP A 58 27.91 14.73 -13.02
C ASP A 58 28.19 16.22 -13.33
N ASP A 59 28.76 16.96 -12.38
CA ASP A 59 29.13 18.37 -12.55
C ASP A 59 30.20 18.54 -13.64
N LEU A 60 31.22 17.67 -13.66
CA LEU A 60 32.25 17.65 -14.70
C LEU A 60 31.66 17.28 -16.07
N GLU A 61 30.73 16.33 -16.12
CA GLU A 61 30.06 15.94 -17.35
C GLU A 61 29.18 17.06 -17.90
N ALA A 62 28.50 17.83 -17.04
CA ALA A 62 27.74 19.01 -17.42
C ALA A 62 28.66 20.13 -17.97
N GLN A 63 29.78 20.41 -17.31
CA GLN A 63 30.77 21.38 -17.79
C GLN A 63 31.35 20.98 -19.16
N LEU A 64 31.72 19.70 -19.31
CA LEU A 64 32.18 19.16 -20.58
C LEU A 64 31.12 19.25 -21.67
N GLN A 65 29.86 18.96 -21.35
CA GLN A 65 28.77 19.10 -22.29
C GLN A 65 28.66 20.54 -22.78
N GLN A 66 28.69 21.51 -21.87
CA GLN A 66 28.65 22.93 -22.22
C GLN A 66 29.83 23.33 -23.12
N ALA A 67 31.06 22.93 -22.75
CA ALA A 67 32.26 23.21 -23.54
C ALA A 67 32.18 22.60 -24.95
N THR A 68 31.69 21.38 -25.07
CA THR A 68 31.58 20.68 -26.37
C THR A 68 30.50 21.26 -27.27
N VAL A 69 29.41 21.78 -26.70
CA VAL A 69 28.38 22.53 -27.47
C VAL A 69 28.98 23.80 -28.05
N VAL A 70 29.70 24.59 -27.26
CA VAL A 70 30.37 25.81 -27.75
C VAL A 70 31.37 25.48 -28.87
N LEU A 71 32.18 24.44 -28.68
CA LEU A 71 33.16 24.01 -29.67
C LEU A 71 32.50 23.54 -30.98
N PHE A 72 31.44 22.74 -30.87
CA PHE A 72 30.66 22.28 -32.03
C PHE A 72 30.08 23.46 -32.82
N GLU A 73 29.52 24.46 -32.14
CA GLU A 73 29.00 25.63 -32.83
C GLU A 73 30.09 26.46 -33.52
N ALA A 74 31.28 26.58 -32.95
CA ALA A 74 32.41 27.25 -33.58
C ALA A 74 32.83 26.53 -34.87
N LEU A 75 33.01 25.20 -34.81
CA LEU A 75 33.34 24.39 -35.99
C LEU A 75 32.29 24.45 -37.08
N LYS A 76 31.01 24.44 -36.69
CA LYS A 76 29.90 24.59 -37.64
C LYS A 76 29.94 25.93 -38.37
N ARG A 77 30.32 27.03 -37.69
CA ARG A 77 30.49 28.36 -38.31
C ARG A 77 31.66 28.37 -39.31
N GLU A 78 32.70 27.59 -39.04
CA GLU A 78 33.87 27.40 -39.92
C GLU A 78 33.64 26.37 -41.04
N GLY A 79 32.46 25.75 -41.11
CA GLY A 79 32.13 24.73 -42.13
C GLY A 79 32.83 23.38 -41.91
N VAL A 80 33.37 23.12 -40.72
CA VAL A 80 34.03 21.87 -40.38
C VAL A 80 33.02 20.87 -39.83
N ASP A 81 33.00 19.66 -40.41
CA ASP A 81 32.10 18.60 -39.99
C ASP A 81 32.55 17.96 -38.66
N ALA A 82 31.65 17.95 -37.69
CA ALA A 82 31.84 17.38 -36.36
C ALA A 82 30.53 16.77 -35.84
N PRO A 83 30.59 15.71 -35.02
CA PRO A 83 29.39 15.10 -34.47
C PRO A 83 28.72 16.03 -33.46
N ARG A 84 27.38 16.04 -33.48
CA ARG A 84 26.58 16.78 -32.51
C ARG A 84 26.85 16.24 -31.09
N PRO A 85 27.14 17.09 -30.09
CA PRO A 85 27.34 16.65 -28.71
C PRO A 85 26.12 15.90 -28.16
N ALA A 86 26.36 14.71 -27.62
CA ALA A 86 25.33 13.89 -26.96
C ALA A 86 25.23 14.24 -25.48
N ALA A 87 24.02 14.29 -24.93
CA ALA A 87 23.83 14.59 -23.51
C ALA A 87 24.26 13.41 -22.62
N PRO A 88 24.89 13.67 -21.46
CA PRO A 88 25.16 12.64 -20.46
C PRO A 88 23.86 12.12 -19.83
N HIS A 89 23.89 10.88 -19.33
CA HIS A 89 22.75 10.24 -18.69
C HIS A 89 22.91 10.28 -17.17
N SER A 90 22.01 10.97 -16.47
CA SER A 90 21.97 10.93 -15.00
C SER A 90 21.15 9.74 -14.51
N LYS A 91 21.63 9.06 -13.46
CA LYS A 91 20.91 7.97 -12.81
C LYS A 91 20.09 8.48 -11.63
N THR A 92 18.77 8.48 -11.79
CA THR A 92 17.84 8.76 -10.70
C THR A 92 17.33 7.47 -10.09
N TRP A 93 17.42 7.36 -8.77
CA TRP A 93 16.86 6.22 -8.03
C TRP A 93 15.40 6.50 -7.66
N PRO A 94 14.46 5.57 -7.96
CA PRO A 94 13.06 5.74 -7.61
C PRO A 94 12.90 5.84 -6.09
N GLU A 95 11.84 6.50 -5.64
CA GLU A 95 11.45 6.51 -4.23
C GLU A 95 10.93 5.11 -3.82
N ILE A 96 11.16 4.73 -2.57
CA ILE A 96 10.70 3.45 -2.02
C ILE A 96 9.56 3.74 -1.03
N PRO A 97 8.29 3.66 -1.47
CA PRO A 97 7.17 3.99 -0.62
C PRO A 97 7.07 3.01 0.55
N ALA A 98 6.43 3.45 1.64
CA ALA A 98 5.98 2.56 2.69
C ALA A 98 4.71 1.82 2.23
N LEU A 99 4.30 0.77 2.96
CA LEU A 99 2.98 0.20 2.76
C LEU A 99 1.92 1.29 3.02
N PRO A 100 0.82 1.30 2.25
CA PRO A 100 -0.31 2.15 2.58
C PRO A 100 -0.87 1.77 3.95
N GLU A 101 -1.57 2.70 4.60
CA GLU A 101 -2.22 2.43 5.88
C GLU A 101 -3.21 1.26 5.75
N ALA A 102 -3.24 0.38 6.75
CA ALA A 102 -4.13 -0.77 6.75
C ALA A 102 -5.55 -0.33 7.12
N THR A 103 -6.55 -0.80 6.37
CA THR A 103 -7.95 -0.64 6.77
C THR A 103 -8.19 -1.45 8.05
N PRO A 104 -8.61 -0.83 9.17
CA PRO A 104 -8.87 -1.57 10.39
C PRO A 104 -10.05 -2.53 10.20
N LEU A 105 -9.95 -3.70 10.82
CA LEU A 105 -11.07 -4.64 10.81
C LEU A 105 -12.24 -4.07 11.62
N PRO A 106 -13.49 -4.23 11.14
CA PRO A 106 -14.66 -3.79 11.89
C PRO A 106 -14.79 -4.61 13.18
N PRO A 107 -15.30 -4.01 14.27
CA PRO A 107 -15.51 -4.74 15.52
C PRO A 107 -16.51 -5.89 15.33
N GLU A 108 -16.30 -6.99 16.05
CA GLU A 108 -17.23 -8.12 16.03
C GLU A 108 -18.60 -7.68 16.57
N PRO A 109 -19.72 -8.00 15.90
CA PRO A 109 -21.05 -7.64 16.40
C PRO A 109 -21.31 -8.30 17.76
N THR A 110 -21.63 -7.47 18.76
CA THR A 110 -21.95 -7.91 20.13
C THR A 110 -23.41 -8.35 20.23
N GLY A 111 -23.65 -9.61 20.60
CA GLY A 111 -24.98 -10.19 20.88
C GLY A 111 -24.90 -11.71 21.12
N PRO A 112 -25.90 -12.36 21.76
CA PRO A 112 -25.82 -13.80 22.00
C PRO A 112 -25.92 -14.61 20.71
N THR A 113 -25.03 -15.59 20.55
CA THR A 113 -24.84 -16.44 19.36
C THR A 113 -25.87 -17.57 19.21
N THR A 114 -27.08 -17.41 19.76
CA THR A 114 -28.11 -18.46 19.75
C THR A 114 -29.01 -18.33 18.51
N ASP A 115 -29.21 -19.42 17.78
CA ASP A 115 -30.22 -19.54 16.72
C ASP A 115 -31.63 -19.60 17.33
N LEU A 116 -32.17 -18.46 17.77
CA LEU A 116 -33.63 -18.35 17.95
C LEU A 116 -34.24 -17.81 16.64
N PRO A 117 -35.15 -18.56 15.99
CA PRO A 117 -35.94 -17.98 14.92
C PRO A 117 -36.74 -16.79 15.48
N PRO A 118 -36.91 -15.71 14.70
CA PRO A 118 -37.75 -14.60 15.11
C PRO A 118 -39.14 -15.11 15.54
N PRO A 119 -39.68 -14.63 16.68
CA PRO A 119 -41.00 -15.04 17.14
C PRO A 119 -42.06 -14.73 16.07
N SER A 120 -43.10 -15.55 15.99
CA SER A 120 -44.20 -15.31 15.06
C SER A 120 -44.93 -14.00 15.38
N LEU A 121 -45.58 -13.38 14.40
CA LEU A 121 -46.37 -12.15 14.59
C LEU A 121 -47.41 -12.29 15.71
N LYS A 122 -48.08 -13.45 15.77
CA LYS A 122 -49.03 -13.80 16.83
C LYS A 122 -48.39 -13.81 18.22
N THR A 123 -47.13 -14.25 18.32
CA THR A 123 -46.37 -14.26 19.58
C THR A 123 -46.00 -12.84 20.02
N LEU A 124 -45.58 -11.99 19.07
CA LEU A 124 -45.32 -10.57 19.33
C LEU A 124 -46.58 -9.84 19.80
N TYR A 125 -47.70 -10.05 19.09
CA TYR A 125 -48.99 -9.48 19.45
C TYR A 125 -49.44 -9.87 20.86
N ARG A 126 -49.43 -11.18 21.19
CA ARG A 126 -49.85 -11.66 22.51
C ARG A 126 -49.04 -11.01 23.63
N ARG A 127 -47.73 -10.84 23.42
CA ARG A 127 -46.84 -10.22 24.41
C ARG A 127 -47.07 -8.73 24.54
N ALA A 128 -47.23 -8.01 23.42
CA ALA A 128 -47.58 -6.60 23.43
C ALA A 128 -48.93 -6.39 24.13
N ALA A 129 -49.94 -7.18 23.80
CA ALA A 129 -51.25 -7.14 24.44
C ALA A 129 -51.17 -7.38 25.95
N MET A 130 -50.40 -8.37 26.40
CA MET A 130 -50.20 -8.64 27.82
C MET A 130 -49.50 -7.50 28.57
N ARG A 131 -48.75 -6.64 27.89
CA ARG A 131 -47.91 -5.62 28.52
C ARG A 131 -48.57 -4.24 28.52
N PHE A 132 -49.28 -3.94 27.44
CA PHE A 132 -50.02 -2.69 27.26
C PHE A 132 -51.50 -2.80 27.64
N HIS A 133 -51.96 -3.92 28.19
CA HIS A 133 -53.37 -4.10 28.54
C HIS A 133 -53.83 -3.04 29.58
N PRO A 134 -54.98 -2.38 29.37
CA PRO A 134 -55.50 -1.38 30.31
C PRO A 134 -55.89 -1.96 31.67
N ASP A 135 -56.25 -3.25 31.74
CA ASP A 135 -56.60 -3.92 33.01
C ASP A 135 -55.42 -4.08 33.97
N LEU A 136 -54.18 -3.87 33.51
CA LEU A 136 -52.98 -3.90 34.35
C LEU A 136 -52.65 -2.53 34.95
N ALA A 137 -53.50 -1.52 34.78
CA ALA A 137 -53.31 -0.17 35.31
C ALA A 137 -54.35 0.17 36.38
N ALA A 138 -53.95 0.96 37.38
CA ALA A 138 -54.89 1.52 38.35
C ALA A 138 -55.87 2.50 37.67
N PRO A 139 -57.10 2.68 38.19
CA PRO A 139 -58.07 3.61 37.62
C PRO A 139 -57.51 5.04 37.63
N GLY A 140 -57.44 5.71 36.48
CA GLY A 140 -56.87 7.05 36.37
C GLY A 140 -56.22 7.33 35.00
N PRO A 141 -55.39 8.38 34.88
CA PRO A 141 -54.75 8.78 33.62
C PRO A 141 -53.87 7.68 33.00
N ASP A 142 -53.30 6.80 33.81
CA ASP A 142 -52.48 5.67 33.37
C ASP A 142 -53.28 4.62 32.59
N ARG A 143 -54.57 4.45 32.92
CA ARG A 143 -55.46 3.55 32.19
C ARG A 143 -55.75 4.08 30.80
N ALA A 144 -56.01 5.38 30.66
CA ALA A 144 -56.26 6.01 29.36
C ALA A 144 -55.03 5.92 28.43
N LEU A 145 -53.82 6.06 28.98
CA LEU A 145 -52.58 5.88 28.22
C LEU A 145 -52.43 4.42 27.73
N ARG A 146 -52.72 3.44 28.59
CA ARG A 146 -52.69 2.01 28.23
C ARG A 146 -53.79 1.64 27.23
N GLU A 147 -54.97 2.25 27.31
CA GLU A 147 -56.04 2.08 26.30
C GLU A 147 -55.57 2.54 24.92
N GLN A 148 -54.88 3.68 24.83
CA GLN A 148 -54.28 4.17 23.58
C GLN A 148 -53.17 3.24 23.07
N GLN A 149 -52.29 2.77 23.96
CA GLN A 149 -51.23 1.81 23.60
C GLN A 149 -51.81 0.48 23.10
N MET A 150 -52.85 -0.04 23.76
CA MET A 150 -53.52 -1.28 23.37
C MET A 150 -54.24 -1.15 22.02
N ALA A 151 -54.87 -0.01 21.75
CA ALA A 151 -55.45 0.28 20.43
C ALA A 151 -54.37 0.22 19.34
N ALA A 152 -53.22 0.86 19.54
CA ALA A 152 -52.10 0.82 18.61
C ALA A 152 -51.52 -0.60 18.40
N VAL A 153 -51.50 -1.45 19.44
CA VAL A 153 -51.12 -2.87 19.31
C VAL A 153 -52.11 -3.64 18.43
N ASN A 154 -53.42 -3.42 18.62
CA ASN A 154 -54.46 -4.07 17.83
C ASN A 154 -54.41 -3.64 16.35
N ASP A 155 -54.26 -2.34 16.09
CA ASP A 155 -54.15 -1.80 14.73
C ASP A 155 -52.92 -2.38 14.00
N ALA A 156 -51.77 -2.43 14.68
CA ALA A 156 -50.55 -3.01 14.13
C ALA A 156 -50.71 -4.50 13.78
N TYR A 157 -51.41 -5.27 14.61
CA TYR A 157 -51.66 -6.69 14.33
C TYR A 157 -52.66 -6.89 13.18
N ALA A 158 -53.73 -6.10 13.12
CA ALA A 158 -54.72 -6.15 12.04
C ALA A 158 -54.09 -5.80 10.68
N ALA A 159 -53.19 -4.81 10.65
CA ALA A 159 -52.44 -4.40 9.47
C ALA A 159 -51.25 -5.34 9.12
N GLN A 160 -51.02 -6.40 9.90
CA GLN A 160 -49.83 -7.27 9.79
C GLN A 160 -48.49 -6.51 9.90
N ASP A 161 -48.48 -5.35 10.57
CA ASP A 161 -47.30 -4.51 10.75
C ASP A 161 -46.43 -5.03 11.91
N ARG A 162 -45.62 -6.05 11.57
CA ARG A 162 -44.61 -6.62 12.47
C ARG A 162 -43.68 -5.56 13.06
N LYS A 163 -43.24 -4.59 12.25
CA LYS A 163 -42.24 -3.59 12.66
C LYS A 163 -42.78 -2.64 13.72
N GLN A 164 -44.07 -2.32 13.67
CA GLN A 164 -44.73 -1.52 14.70
C GLN A 164 -44.79 -2.28 16.04
N LEU A 165 -45.16 -3.57 16.03
CA LEU A 165 -45.18 -4.39 17.25
C LEU A 165 -43.78 -4.57 17.86
N GLU A 166 -42.75 -4.79 17.04
CA GLU A 166 -41.35 -4.87 17.50
C GLU A 166 -40.90 -3.56 18.15
N ARG A 167 -41.18 -2.42 17.51
CA ARG A 167 -40.83 -1.09 18.05
C ARG A 167 -41.50 -0.83 19.40
N MET A 168 -42.77 -1.17 19.55
CA MET A 168 -43.51 -0.95 20.80
C MET A 168 -42.94 -1.81 21.94
N LEU A 169 -42.64 -3.08 21.69
CA LEU A 169 -42.04 -3.98 22.69
C LEU A 169 -40.63 -3.56 23.10
N LEU A 170 -39.80 -3.12 22.15
CA LEU A 170 -38.45 -2.61 22.43
C LEU A 170 -38.49 -1.29 23.23
N ALA A 171 -39.40 -0.37 22.87
CA ALA A 171 -39.56 0.89 23.59
C ALA A 171 -39.99 0.71 25.06
N ASP A 172 -40.69 -0.40 25.36
CA ASP A 172 -41.11 -0.78 26.71
C ASP A 172 -40.07 -1.65 27.45
N GLY A 173 -38.86 -1.75 26.89
CA GLY A 173 -37.70 -2.36 27.53
C GLY A 173 -37.60 -3.88 27.40
N GLU A 174 -38.33 -4.51 26.47
CA GLU A 174 -38.08 -5.92 26.16
C GLU A 174 -36.72 -6.11 25.48
N LEU A 175 -36.04 -7.19 25.86
CA LEU A 175 -34.75 -7.56 25.26
C LEU A 175 -34.92 -7.85 23.76
N PRO A 176 -34.07 -7.27 22.87
CA PRO A 176 -34.16 -7.48 21.43
C PRO A 176 -34.21 -8.95 21.01
N GLU A 177 -33.47 -9.83 21.69
CA GLU A 177 -33.42 -11.27 21.45
C GLU A 177 -34.81 -11.93 21.47
N LYS A 178 -35.69 -11.46 22.34
CA LYS A 178 -37.05 -11.99 22.47
C LYS A 178 -37.99 -11.40 21.43
N VAL A 179 -37.63 -10.30 20.76
CA VAL A 179 -38.50 -9.55 19.84
C VAL A 179 -38.12 -9.85 18.38
N ILE A 180 -36.83 -9.95 18.05
CA ILE A 180 -36.33 -10.04 16.68
C ILE A 180 -35.53 -11.31 16.32
N GLY A 181 -35.21 -12.20 17.27
CA GLY A 181 -34.32 -13.38 17.02
C GLY A 181 -32.82 -13.06 17.17
N GLY A 182 -31.93 -14.00 16.79
CA GLY A 182 -30.47 -13.93 17.03
C GLY A 182 -29.55 -13.48 15.86
N PRO A 183 -28.26 -13.14 16.10
CA PRO A 183 -27.31 -12.44 15.21
C PRO A 183 -26.44 -13.31 14.26
N ALA A 184 -26.81 -14.57 13.97
CA ALA A 184 -25.96 -15.49 13.20
C ALA A 184 -25.62 -14.99 11.77
N ASP A 185 -26.54 -14.28 11.10
CA ASP A 185 -26.29 -13.65 9.80
C ASP A 185 -25.34 -12.45 9.86
N ALA A 186 -25.40 -11.67 10.94
CA ALA A 186 -24.50 -10.53 11.14
C ALA A 186 -23.06 -11.01 11.38
N VAL A 187 -22.88 -12.05 12.21
CA VAL A 187 -21.57 -12.67 12.44
C VAL A 187 -21.02 -13.29 11.14
N ARG A 188 -21.87 -13.91 10.31
CA ARG A 188 -21.49 -14.41 8.98
C ARG A 188 -20.94 -13.32 8.06
N ALA A 189 -21.72 -12.26 7.89
CA ALA A 189 -21.35 -11.16 7.02
C ALA A 189 -20.06 -10.49 7.52
N TRP A 190 -19.94 -10.29 8.83
CA TRP A 190 -18.75 -9.77 9.47
C TRP A 190 -17.51 -10.64 9.24
N MET A 191 -17.59 -11.96 9.45
CA MET A 191 -16.46 -12.87 9.19
C MET A 191 -16.02 -12.82 7.72
N GLY A 192 -16.99 -12.88 6.78
CA GLY A 192 -16.69 -12.82 5.35
C GLY A 192 -16.03 -11.50 4.94
N LEU A 193 -16.47 -10.39 5.53
CA LEU A 193 -15.83 -9.08 5.33
C LEU A 193 -14.41 -9.06 5.90
N CYS A 194 -14.19 -9.56 7.12
CA CYS A 194 -12.86 -9.60 7.72
C CYS A 194 -11.88 -10.47 6.91
N GLU A 195 -12.31 -11.67 6.51
CA GLU A 195 -11.52 -12.55 5.64
C GLU A 195 -11.16 -11.85 4.32
N HIS A 196 -12.13 -11.17 3.69
CA HIS A 196 -11.91 -10.41 2.46
C HIS A 196 -10.89 -9.28 2.64
N LEU A 197 -10.99 -8.51 3.72
CA LEU A 197 -10.06 -7.40 4.02
C LEU A 197 -8.64 -7.91 4.25
N VAL A 198 -8.47 -8.96 5.07
CA VAL A 198 -7.15 -9.57 5.34
C VAL A 198 -6.53 -10.14 4.06
N GLN A 199 -7.30 -10.87 3.25
CA GLN A 199 -6.81 -11.40 1.97
C GLN A 199 -6.47 -10.28 0.98
N GLY A 200 -7.27 -9.22 0.94
CA GLY A 200 -6.99 -8.02 0.15
C GLY A 200 -5.64 -7.42 0.53
N ARG A 201 -5.39 -7.26 1.83
CA ARG A 201 -4.13 -6.74 2.35
C ARG A 201 -2.94 -7.65 2.02
N ILE A 202 -3.07 -8.97 2.18
CA ILE A 202 -2.04 -9.95 1.81
C ILE A 202 -1.61 -9.77 0.35
N ARG A 203 -2.55 -9.54 -0.57
CA ARG A 203 -2.22 -9.30 -2.00
C ARG A 203 -1.41 -8.03 -2.19
N VAL A 204 -1.79 -6.94 -1.52
CA VAL A 204 -1.06 -5.66 -1.57
C VAL A 204 0.37 -5.84 -1.04
N VAL A 205 0.53 -6.45 0.13
CA VAL A 205 1.85 -6.64 0.76
C VAL A 205 2.75 -7.52 -0.11
N ARG A 206 2.24 -8.64 -0.64
CA ARG A 206 3.00 -9.52 -1.55
C ARG A 206 3.43 -8.80 -2.83
N ALA A 207 2.55 -8.00 -3.43
CA ALA A 207 2.89 -7.22 -4.62
C ALA A 207 4.00 -6.20 -4.33
N GLN A 208 3.95 -5.54 -3.17
CA GLN A 208 5.00 -4.60 -2.74
C GLN A 208 6.33 -5.31 -2.48
N ILE A 209 6.33 -6.47 -1.80
CA ILE A 209 7.55 -7.28 -1.61
C ILE A 209 8.17 -7.66 -2.96
N ALA A 210 7.35 -8.18 -3.89
CA ALA A 210 7.82 -8.55 -5.22
C ALA A 210 8.41 -7.34 -5.97
N TRP A 211 7.71 -6.19 -5.92
CA TRP A 211 8.19 -4.95 -6.53
C TRP A 211 9.51 -4.45 -5.92
N LEU A 212 9.69 -4.53 -4.60
CA LEU A 212 10.95 -4.19 -3.93
C LEU A 212 12.10 -5.07 -4.42
N GLN A 213 11.84 -6.35 -4.70
CA GLN A 213 12.84 -7.30 -5.20
C GLN A 213 13.25 -7.04 -6.65
N THR A 214 12.39 -6.42 -7.48
CA THR A 214 12.73 -6.05 -8.86
C THR A 214 13.53 -4.75 -8.98
N GLN A 215 13.71 -4.00 -7.89
CA GLN A 215 14.45 -2.75 -7.93
C GLN A 215 15.94 -3.00 -8.15
N GLN A 216 16.57 -2.25 -9.06
CA GLN A 216 18.01 -2.36 -9.32
C GLN A 216 18.87 -2.14 -8.05
N MET A 217 18.41 -1.28 -7.13
CA MET A 217 19.10 -1.07 -5.85
C MET A 217 19.07 -2.32 -4.96
N HIS A 218 18.01 -3.14 -5.06
CA HIS A 218 17.91 -4.41 -4.34
C HIS A 218 18.88 -5.45 -4.91
N GLU A 219 18.95 -5.58 -6.23
CA GLU A 219 19.91 -6.46 -6.91
C GLU A 219 21.35 -6.07 -6.56
N LEU A 220 21.66 -4.76 -6.60
CA LEU A 220 22.97 -4.24 -6.25
C LEU A 220 23.32 -4.56 -4.78
N ARG A 221 22.38 -4.37 -3.85
CA ARG A 221 22.57 -4.73 -2.43
C ARG A 221 22.94 -6.20 -2.30
N ILE A 222 22.20 -7.11 -2.95
CA ILE A 222 22.48 -8.56 -2.90
C ILE A 222 23.88 -8.86 -3.43
N ALA A 223 24.26 -8.27 -4.57
CA ALA A 223 25.57 -8.47 -5.18
C ALA A 223 26.70 -7.99 -4.25
N VAL A 224 26.55 -6.80 -3.66
CA VAL A 224 27.53 -6.23 -2.73
C VAL A 224 27.64 -7.07 -1.47
N GLU A 225 26.53 -7.41 -0.81
CA GLU A 225 26.55 -8.24 0.40
C GLU A 225 27.17 -9.62 0.15
N ARG A 226 26.91 -10.23 -1.02
CA ARG A 226 27.53 -11.50 -1.40
C ARG A 226 29.04 -11.37 -1.55
N ALA A 227 29.52 -10.32 -2.19
CA ALA A 227 30.95 -10.08 -2.36
C ALA A 227 31.63 -9.72 -1.03
N GLU A 228 30.97 -8.96 -0.16
CA GLU A 228 31.43 -8.64 1.20
C GLU A 228 31.58 -9.90 2.06
N LYS A 229 30.65 -10.85 1.97
CA LYS A 229 30.79 -12.18 2.61
C LYS A 229 32.02 -12.97 2.12
N GLY A 230 32.47 -12.72 0.90
CA GLY A 230 33.70 -13.26 0.34
C GLY A 230 34.96 -12.48 0.70
N GLY A 231 34.88 -11.46 1.56
CA GLY A 231 35.99 -10.62 1.99
C GLY A 231 36.33 -9.47 1.03
N MET A 232 35.54 -9.26 -0.02
CA MET A 232 35.75 -8.13 -0.94
C MET A 232 35.16 -6.83 -0.37
N ARG A 233 35.58 -5.68 -0.93
CA ARG A 233 35.02 -4.36 -0.60
C ARG A 233 34.47 -3.67 -1.87
N PRO A 234 33.28 -4.06 -2.35
CA PRO A 234 32.77 -3.62 -3.65
C PRO A 234 32.55 -2.10 -3.74
N LEU A 235 32.02 -1.48 -2.69
CA LEU A 235 31.78 -0.04 -2.69
C LEU A 235 33.10 0.76 -2.79
N ASP A 236 34.17 0.30 -2.14
CA ASP A 236 35.50 0.91 -2.26
C ASP A 236 36.06 0.78 -3.69
N ILE A 237 35.86 -0.37 -4.32
CA ILE A 237 36.26 -0.61 -5.71
C ILE A 237 35.48 0.32 -6.65
N MET A 238 34.17 0.47 -6.44
CA MET A 238 33.34 1.40 -7.20
C MET A 238 33.78 2.85 -6.99
N ALA A 239 34.12 3.25 -5.76
CA ALA A 239 34.63 4.58 -5.44
C ALA A 239 35.97 4.85 -6.15
N ALA A 240 36.90 3.89 -6.12
CA ALA A 240 38.17 4.00 -6.84
C ALA A 240 37.97 4.17 -8.35
N ARG A 241 37.02 3.43 -8.94
CA ARG A 241 36.64 3.57 -10.34
C ARG A 241 36.07 4.96 -10.65
N LEU A 242 35.17 5.47 -9.82
CA LEU A 242 34.62 6.82 -9.98
C LEU A 242 35.72 7.89 -9.88
N ARG A 243 36.65 7.77 -8.93
CA ARG A 243 37.80 8.68 -8.82
C ARG A 243 38.66 8.68 -10.08
N ALA A 244 38.92 7.51 -10.66
CA ALA A 244 39.65 7.42 -11.92
C ALA A 244 38.89 8.10 -13.08
N GLN A 245 37.57 7.92 -13.16
CA GLN A 245 36.72 8.61 -14.14
C GLN A 245 36.72 10.13 -13.95
N ILE A 246 36.66 10.61 -12.71
CA ILE A 246 36.75 12.03 -12.39
C ILE A 246 38.08 12.62 -12.90
N VAL A 247 39.20 11.95 -12.66
CA VAL A 247 40.51 12.38 -13.16
C VAL A 247 40.52 12.43 -14.69
N GLU A 248 39.97 11.41 -15.36
CA GLU A 248 39.84 11.40 -16.82
C GLU A 248 38.98 12.58 -17.31
N ARG A 249 37.81 12.83 -16.71
CA ARG A 249 36.92 13.93 -17.12
C ARG A 249 37.53 15.30 -16.86
N ARG A 250 38.26 15.49 -15.77
CA ARG A 250 39.01 16.73 -15.51
C ARG A 250 40.07 16.97 -16.60
N GLN A 251 40.79 15.93 -17.00
CA GLN A 251 41.78 16.02 -18.07
C GLN A 251 41.11 16.34 -19.42
N GLU A 252 39.99 15.69 -19.73
CA GLU A 252 39.21 15.99 -20.94
C GLU A 252 38.74 17.45 -20.96
N LEU A 253 38.26 17.96 -19.83
CA LEU A 253 37.76 19.34 -19.72
C LEU A 253 38.90 20.33 -19.94
N TYR A 254 40.04 20.09 -19.29
CA TYR A 254 41.25 20.90 -19.45
C TYR A 254 41.70 20.98 -20.92
N ILE A 255 41.66 19.85 -21.65
CA ILE A 255 41.99 19.78 -23.07
C ILE A 255 40.95 20.53 -23.90
N GLY A 256 39.65 20.27 -23.67
CA GLY A 256 38.56 20.89 -24.42
C GLY A 256 38.54 22.42 -24.32
N GLU A 257 38.87 22.97 -23.14
CA GLU A 257 38.98 24.42 -22.93
C GLU A 257 40.14 25.07 -23.70
N ARG A 258 41.21 24.32 -23.98
CA ARG A 258 42.47 24.83 -24.56
C ARG A 258 42.68 24.47 -26.03
N ILE A 259 41.79 23.67 -26.61
CA ILE A 259 41.83 23.27 -28.02
C ILE A 259 41.45 24.44 -28.97
N GLN A 260 41.07 25.60 -28.44
CA GLN A 260 40.70 26.79 -29.21
C GLN A 260 41.85 27.21 -30.16
N GLY A 261 41.58 27.20 -31.47
CA GLY A 261 42.52 27.65 -32.52
C GLY A 261 42.94 26.59 -33.54
N ASP A 262 42.67 25.30 -33.31
CA ASP A 262 42.92 24.21 -34.27
C ASP A 262 41.63 23.43 -34.55
N ALA A 263 40.99 23.75 -35.68
CA ALA A 263 39.69 23.21 -36.06
C ALA A 263 39.70 21.68 -36.26
N GLN A 264 40.82 21.12 -36.73
CA GLN A 264 40.94 19.67 -36.92
C GLN A 264 41.03 18.95 -35.58
N ARG A 265 41.87 19.44 -34.66
CA ARG A 265 41.98 18.86 -33.30
C ARG A 265 40.67 18.97 -32.53
N ALA A 266 39.95 20.07 -32.71
CA ALA A 266 38.62 20.26 -32.13
C ALA A 266 37.59 19.25 -32.66
N ALA A 267 37.56 19.01 -33.97
CA ALA A 267 36.67 18.00 -34.56
C ALA A 267 37.02 16.59 -34.08
N GLU A 268 38.30 16.23 -34.00
CA GLU A 268 38.76 14.94 -33.46
C GLU A 268 38.37 14.74 -32.00
N PHE A 269 38.50 15.78 -31.16
CA PHE A 269 38.08 15.75 -29.76
C PHE A 269 36.59 15.45 -29.63
N LEU A 270 35.74 16.13 -30.41
CA LEU A 270 34.29 15.87 -30.42
C LEU A 270 33.96 14.45 -30.88
N ARG A 271 34.66 13.91 -31.89
CA ARG A 271 34.48 12.52 -32.34
C ARG A 271 34.82 11.51 -31.24
N LYS A 272 35.97 11.66 -30.58
CA LYS A 272 36.37 10.77 -29.47
C LYS A 272 35.36 10.81 -28.33
N ARG A 273 34.87 12.00 -27.96
CA ARG A 273 33.85 12.12 -26.91
C ARG A 273 32.52 11.50 -27.32
N TYR A 274 32.07 11.72 -28.54
CA TYR A 274 30.83 11.13 -29.06
C TYR A 274 30.89 9.60 -29.05
N GLN A 275 32.00 9.02 -29.49
CA GLN A 275 32.24 7.57 -29.45
C GLN A 275 32.19 7.03 -28.02
N ARG A 276 32.79 7.74 -27.05
CA ARG A 276 32.76 7.34 -25.64
C ARG A 276 31.35 7.38 -25.04
N LEU A 277 30.56 8.41 -25.35
CA LEU A 277 29.20 8.58 -24.78
C LEU A 277 28.18 7.62 -25.40
N THR A 278 28.32 7.32 -26.69
CA THR A 278 27.34 6.49 -27.42
C THR A 278 27.74 5.03 -27.49
N GLY A 279 29.01 4.71 -27.27
CA GLY A 279 29.57 3.37 -27.51
C GLY A 279 29.60 2.98 -28.99
N LEU A 280 29.24 3.89 -29.90
CA LEU A 280 29.24 3.70 -31.34
C LEU A 280 30.54 4.28 -31.91
N GLY A 281 31.37 3.42 -32.52
CA GLY A 281 32.37 3.90 -33.47
C GLY A 281 31.65 4.58 -34.63
N LEU A 282 31.95 5.85 -34.90
CA LEU A 282 31.50 6.50 -36.13
C LEU A 282 32.09 5.71 -37.31
N GLN A 283 31.21 5.18 -38.17
CA GLN A 283 31.59 4.57 -39.45
C GLN A 283 32.19 5.61 -40.40
#